data_AF-A0A397U9F3-F1
#
_entry.id   AF-A0A397U9F3-F1
#
_cell.length_a   1.000
_cell.length_b   1.000
_cell.length_c   1.000
_cell.angle_alpha   90.00
_cell.angle_beta   90.00
_cell.angle_gamma   90.00
#
_symmetry.space_group_name_H-M   'P 1'
#
loop_
_entity.id
_entity.type
_entity.pdbx_description
1 polymer ?
#
loop_
_entity_poly.entity_id
_entity_poly.type
_entity_poly.pdbx_seq_one_letter_code
_entity_poly.pdbx_strand_id
1 'polypeptide(L)'
;SSILDNEEVLLPELRGLFIYLFTMGELIDCYLNSHITHQERIEMAMTAYFFLHLWKYHIEILSASYSSFVSISKNFLATQTFNIMISLVKSLILLIKIHRDYYENIPLLPWKHGTESCKHIFEVARQFRSDFTFLEILQIVPKISQYFRSIQSEYLLFRKEKKICEGKYNILIINHVDLNILLFY
;
A
#
# COMPACT_ATOMS: atom_id res chain seq x y z
N SER A 1 8.22 13.96 -29.78
CA SER A 1 9.46 14.57 -30.29
C SER A 1 9.69 15.83 -29.48
N SER A 2 10.52 15.90 -28.45
CA SER A 2 11.57 15.07 -27.88
C SER A 2 11.49 15.31 -26.36
N ILE A 3 11.32 14.26 -25.55
CA ILE A 3 11.07 14.37 -24.09
C ILE A 3 12.37 14.53 -23.29
N LEU A 4 13.53 14.48 -23.93
CA LEU A 4 14.82 14.73 -23.30
C LEU A 4 15.60 15.69 -24.19
N ASP A 5 15.69 16.95 -23.79
CA ASP A 5 16.82 17.79 -24.16
C ASP A 5 17.89 17.65 -23.07
N ASN A 6 19.13 17.67 -23.54
CA ASN A 6 20.33 17.21 -22.84
C ASN A 6 20.69 18.12 -21.65
N GLU A 7 20.18 17.77 -20.48
CA GLU A 7 20.69 17.96 -19.12
C GLU A 7 19.51 17.59 -18.19
N GLU A 8 19.74 16.84 -17.11
CA GLU A 8 18.71 16.40 -16.14
C GLU A 8 18.10 17.56 -15.32
N VAL A 9 17.74 18.67 -15.97
CA VAL A 9 17.10 19.82 -15.34
C VAL A 9 15.61 19.74 -15.63
N LEU A 10 14.87 19.21 -14.66
CA LEU A 10 13.41 19.34 -14.59
C LEU A 10 13.01 20.79 -14.86
N LEU A 11 12.09 21.00 -15.81
CA LEU A 11 11.49 22.31 -16.08
C LEU A 11 11.05 22.97 -14.75
N PRO A 12 11.43 24.22 -14.46
CA PRO A 12 11.16 24.86 -13.17
C PRO A 12 9.68 24.81 -12.75
N GLU A 13 8.79 24.88 -13.74
CA GLU A 13 7.33 24.83 -13.58
C GLU A 13 6.82 23.47 -13.08
N LEU A 14 7.52 22.38 -13.37
CA LEU A 14 7.13 21.02 -12.98
C LEU A 14 7.74 20.56 -11.66
N ARG A 15 8.68 21.34 -11.09
CA ARG A 15 9.38 20.99 -9.85
C ARG A 15 8.42 20.76 -8.68
N GLY A 16 7.40 21.60 -8.54
CA GLY A 16 6.39 21.44 -7.48
C GLY A 16 5.58 20.15 -7.62
N LEU A 17 5.15 19.84 -8.85
CA LEU A 17 4.44 18.61 -9.16
C LEU A 17 5.31 17.37 -8.90
N PHE A 18 6.59 17.42 -9.28
CA PHE A 18 7.54 16.34 -9.03
C PHE A 18 7.69 16.07 -7.52
N ILE A 19 7.93 17.11 -6.71
CA ILE A 19 8.07 16.95 -5.25
C ILE A 19 6.80 16.36 -4.63
N TYR A 20 5.63 16.82 -5.08
CA TYR A 20 4.35 16.26 -4.65
C TYR A 20 4.24 14.77 -4.99
N LEU A 21 4.42 14.40 -6.27
CA LEU A 21 4.31 13.02 -6.72
C LEU A 21 5.32 12.10 -6.03
N PHE A 22 6.56 12.57 -5.87
CA PHE A 22 7.61 11.85 -5.16
C PHE A 22 7.20 11.60 -3.70
N THR A 23 6.78 12.63 -2.98
CA THR A 23 6.39 12.51 -1.57
C THR A 23 5.18 11.58 -1.39
N MET A 24 4.21 11.62 -2.30
CA MET A 24 3.07 10.70 -2.29
C MET A 24 3.48 9.27 -2.62
N GLY A 25 4.41 9.07 -3.56
CA GLY A 25 4.99 7.77 -3.88
C GLY A 25 5.69 7.16 -2.67
N GLU A 26 6.56 7.92 -2.01
CA GLU A 26 7.28 7.50 -0.80
C GLU A 26 6.33 7.10 0.34
N LEU A 27 5.20 7.82 0.50
CA LEU A 27 4.18 7.47 1.48
C LEU A 27 3.48 6.13 1.16
N ILE A 28 3.33 5.77 -0.11
CA ILE A 28 2.76 4.48 -0.50
C ILE A 28 3.82 3.38 -0.36
N ASP A 29 5.04 3.66 -0.77
CA ASP A 29 6.16 2.72 -0.73
C ASP A 29 6.54 2.33 0.70
N CYS A 30 6.39 3.25 1.66
CA CYS A 30 6.63 2.93 3.07
C CYS A 30 5.65 1.89 3.63
N TYR A 31 4.52 1.63 2.96
CA TYR A 31 3.64 0.51 3.26
C TYR A 31 3.99 -0.74 2.46
N LEU A 32 4.16 -0.61 1.14
CA LEU A 32 4.12 -1.75 0.22
C LEU A 32 5.48 -2.35 -0.10
N ASN A 33 6.57 -1.58 0.01
CA ASN A 33 7.89 -2.09 -0.33
C ASN A 33 8.33 -3.12 0.72
N SER A 34 8.86 -4.28 0.33
CA SER A 34 9.34 -5.32 1.25
C SER A 34 10.81 -5.21 1.65
N HIS A 35 11.54 -4.27 1.07
CA HIS A 35 12.98 -4.13 1.23
C HIS A 35 13.39 -2.98 2.17
N ILE A 36 12.44 -2.15 2.58
CA ILE A 36 12.68 -0.97 3.42
C ILE A 36 12.56 -1.35 4.91
N THR A 37 13.47 -0.84 5.74
CA THR A 37 13.49 -1.04 7.19
C THR A 37 12.36 -0.28 7.89
N HIS A 38 12.05 -0.62 9.15
CA HIS A 38 11.04 0.11 9.91
C HIS A 38 11.41 1.57 10.17
N GLN A 39 12.70 1.87 10.34
CA GLN A 39 13.17 3.23 10.56
C GLN A 39 12.95 4.10 9.31
N GLU A 40 13.41 3.63 8.15
CA GLU A 40 13.23 4.33 6.88
C GLU A 40 11.73 4.58 6.59
N ARG A 41 10.85 3.60 6.87
CA ARG A 41 9.40 3.80 6.73
C ARG A 41 8.86 4.95 7.57
N ILE A 42 9.34 5.08 8.81
CA ILE A 42 8.95 6.17 9.70
C ILE A 42 9.44 7.50 9.12
N GLU A 43 10.69 7.55 8.65
CA GLU A 43 11.27 8.76 8.05
C GLU A 43 10.49 9.19 6.80
N MET A 44 10.19 8.27 5.88
CA MET A 44 9.37 8.53 4.70
C MET A 44 7.97 9.02 5.07
N ALA A 45 7.29 8.33 6.00
CA ALA A 45 5.95 8.69 6.43
C ALA A 45 5.90 10.05 7.14
N MET A 46 6.86 10.33 8.02
CA MET A 46 6.97 11.63 8.71
C MET A 46 7.31 12.76 7.75
N THR A 47 8.15 12.50 6.74
CA THR A 47 8.45 13.47 5.68
C THR A 47 7.17 13.86 4.94
N ALA A 48 6.34 12.88 4.56
CA ALA A 48 5.05 13.14 3.94
C ALA A 48 4.08 13.90 4.86
N TYR A 49 4.06 13.59 6.16
CA TYR A 49 3.26 14.29 7.15
C TYR A 49 3.62 15.77 7.27
N PHE A 50 4.91 16.08 7.45
CA PHE A 50 5.36 17.46 7.56
C PHE A 50 5.14 18.22 6.26
N PHE A 51 5.45 17.62 5.11
CA PHE A 51 5.19 18.23 3.80
C PHE A 51 3.73 18.62 3.63
N LEU A 52 2.79 17.70 3.91
CA LEU A 52 1.35 17.95 3.79
C LEU A 52 0.86 19.06 4.72
N HIS A 53 1.35 19.08 5.96
CA HIS A 53 0.98 20.12 6.93
C HIS A 53 1.57 21.49 6.57
N LEU A 54 2.84 21.55 6.15
CA LEU A 54 3.48 22.79 5.73
C LEU A 54 2.85 23.36 4.46
N TRP A 55 2.53 22.50 3.50
CA TRP A 55 1.83 22.91 2.28
C TRP A 55 0.44 23.46 2.59
N LYS A 56 -0.34 22.78 3.44
CA LYS A 56 -1.65 23.27 3.87
C LYS A 56 -1.54 24.65 4.53
N TYR A 57 -0.61 24.79 5.49
CA TYR A 57 -0.37 26.04 6.20
C TYR A 57 0.03 27.18 5.25
N HIS A 58 0.86 26.89 4.25
CA HIS A 58 1.23 27.86 3.23
C HIS A 58 0.02 28.36 2.43
N ILE A 59 -0.88 27.47 2.00
CA ILE A 59 -2.10 27.86 1.29
C ILE A 59 -3.06 28.65 2.21
N GLU A 60 -3.12 28.33 3.50
CA GLU A 60 -3.91 29.08 4.49
C GLU A 60 -3.43 30.54 4.61
N ILE A 61 -2.11 30.76 4.69
CA ILE A 61 -1.54 32.13 4.72
C ILE A 61 -1.86 32.89 3.44
N LEU A 62 -1.71 32.25 2.28
CA LEU A 62 -2.02 32.86 0.99
C LEU A 62 -3.50 33.19 0.86
N SER A 63 -4.38 32.32 1.34
CA SER A 63 -5.82 32.54 1.34
C SER A 63 -6.23 33.72 2.22
N ALA A 64 -5.54 33.93 3.35
CA ALA A 64 -5.75 35.11 4.19
C ALA A 64 -5.31 36.41 3.51
N SER A 65 -4.22 36.37 2.74
CA SER A 65 -3.64 37.56 2.07
C SER A 65 -4.33 37.89 0.74
N TYR A 66 -4.82 36.87 0.03
CA TYR A 66 -5.38 36.97 -1.33
C TYR A 66 -6.69 36.19 -1.46
N SER A 67 -7.64 36.48 -0.56
CA SER A 67 -8.91 35.75 -0.43
C SER A 67 -9.79 35.74 -1.69
N SER A 68 -9.62 36.72 -2.58
CA SER A 68 -10.33 36.81 -3.86
C SER A 68 -9.88 35.77 -4.90
N PHE A 69 -8.63 35.28 -4.80
CA PHE A 69 -8.03 34.38 -5.80
C PHE A 69 -7.69 33.01 -5.22
N VAL A 70 -7.29 32.94 -3.95
CA VAL A 70 -6.82 31.73 -3.29
C VAL A 70 -7.80 31.28 -2.21
N SER A 71 -8.33 30.08 -2.38
CA SER A 71 -9.08 29.35 -1.35
C SER A 71 -8.49 27.97 -1.13
N ILE A 72 -8.56 27.48 0.11
CA ILE A 72 -8.13 26.12 0.49
C ILE A 72 -8.88 25.07 -0.35
N SER A 73 -10.19 25.25 -0.53
CA SER A 73 -11.04 24.31 -1.27
C SER A 73 -10.70 24.16 -2.75
N LYS A 74 -10.03 25.14 -3.36
CA LYS A 74 -9.69 25.13 -4.79
C LYS A 74 -8.20 24.87 -5.05
N ASN A 75 -7.33 25.27 -4.13
CA ASN A 75 -5.88 25.27 -4.33
C ASN A 75 -5.13 24.24 -3.48
N PHE A 76 -5.83 23.58 -2.58
CA PHE A 76 -5.29 22.48 -1.79
C PHE A 76 -6.05 21.19 -2.09
N LEU A 77 -5.51 20.07 -1.61
CA LEU A 77 -6.17 18.76 -1.67
C LEU A 77 -7.57 18.84 -1.04
N ALA A 78 -8.50 18.03 -1.58
CA ALA A 78 -9.78 17.83 -0.94
C ALA A 78 -9.59 17.39 0.52
N THR A 79 -10.39 17.94 1.43
CA THR A 79 -10.30 17.66 2.88
C THR A 79 -10.32 16.16 3.18
N GLN A 80 -11.13 15.41 2.44
CA GLN A 80 -11.21 13.95 2.56
C GLN A 80 -9.87 13.28 2.22
N THR A 81 -9.27 13.64 1.09
CA THR A 81 -7.96 13.13 0.67
C THR A 81 -6.89 13.47 1.70
N PHE A 82 -6.83 14.73 2.15
CA PHE A 82 -5.88 15.14 3.18
C PHE A 82 -6.01 14.28 4.46
N ASN A 83 -7.24 14.09 4.95
CA ASN A 83 -7.49 13.29 6.14
C ASN A 83 -7.08 11.83 5.97
N ILE A 84 -7.32 11.24 4.79
CA ILE A 84 -6.88 9.87 4.47
C ILE A 84 -5.35 9.78 4.51
N MET A 85 -4.65 10.71 3.87
CA MET A 85 -3.17 10.70 3.83
C MET A 85 -2.56 10.86 5.23
N ILE A 86 -3.11 11.76 6.06
CA ILE A 86 -2.67 11.91 7.45
C ILE A 86 -3.00 10.66 8.28
N SER A 87 -4.17 10.05 8.04
CA SER A 87 -4.55 8.80 8.69
C SER A 87 -3.61 7.66 8.34
N LEU A 88 -3.17 7.55 7.09
CA LEU A 88 -2.15 6.58 6.68
C LEU A 88 -0.88 6.80 7.51
N VAL A 89 -0.25 7.97 7.47
CA VAL A 89 0.98 8.21 8.25
C VAL A 89 0.82 7.82 9.73
N LYS A 90 -0.25 8.31 10.38
CA LYS A 90 -0.50 8.02 11.81
C LYS A 90 -0.68 6.54 12.07
N SER A 91 -1.42 5.84 11.21
CA SER A 91 -1.67 4.42 11.36
C SER A 91 -0.41 3.58 11.19
N LEU A 92 0.50 3.92 10.26
CA LEU A 92 1.76 3.20 10.11
C LEU A 92 2.63 3.33 11.36
N ILE A 93 2.80 4.55 11.85
CA ILE A 93 3.62 4.82 13.03
C ILE A 93 3.02 4.13 14.25
N LEU A 94 1.70 4.21 14.42
CA LEU A 94 1.00 3.55 15.51
C LEU A 94 1.14 2.02 15.42
N LEU A 95 1.00 1.44 14.23
CA LEU A 95 1.18 0.01 13.98
C LEU A 95 2.59 -0.44 14.36
N ILE A 96 3.62 0.31 13.95
CA ILE A 96 5.01 0.00 14.31
C ILE A 96 5.22 0.08 15.82
N LYS A 97 4.66 1.09 16.50
CA LYS A 97 4.76 1.23 17.96
C LYS A 97 4.07 0.09 18.70
N ILE A 98 2.82 -0.20 18.37
CA ILE A 98 2.05 -1.30 19.00
C ILE A 98 2.75 -2.63 18.76
N HIS A 99 3.25 -2.88 17.54
CA HIS A 99 3.92 -4.13 17.24
C HIS A 99 5.23 -4.28 18.04
N ARG A 100 5.98 -3.19 18.21
CA ARG A 100 7.16 -3.17 19.07
C ARG A 100 6.79 -3.49 20.52
N ASP A 101 5.74 -2.87 21.05
CA ASP A 101 5.41 -2.96 22.47
C ASP A 101 4.77 -4.30 22.88
N TYR A 102 4.02 -4.94 21.97
CA TYR A 102 3.24 -6.16 22.29
C TYR A 102 3.71 -7.44 21.59
N TYR A 103 4.50 -7.34 20.51
CA TYR A 103 4.84 -8.47 19.63
C TYR A 103 6.34 -8.49 19.26
N GLU A 104 7.23 -8.33 20.24
CA GLU A 104 8.69 -8.25 20.03
C GLU A 104 9.29 -9.44 19.27
N ASN A 105 8.71 -10.63 19.41
CA ASN A 105 9.23 -11.87 18.82
C ASN A 105 8.75 -12.12 17.38
N ILE A 106 7.85 -11.29 16.86
CA ILE A 106 7.28 -11.44 15.52
C ILE A 106 7.79 -10.26 14.67
N PRO A 107 8.31 -10.48 13.46
CA PRO A 107 8.65 -9.36 12.58
C PRO A 107 7.37 -8.73 12.00
N LEU A 108 7.24 -7.41 12.12
CA LEU A 108 6.16 -6.68 11.44
C LEU A 108 6.43 -6.66 9.93
N LEU A 109 5.42 -7.01 9.12
CA LEU A 109 5.51 -6.99 7.66
C LEU A 109 4.43 -6.05 7.09
N PRO A 110 4.65 -4.72 7.02
CA PRO A 110 3.63 -3.76 6.60
C PRO A 110 3.03 -4.06 5.22
N TRP A 111 3.85 -4.56 4.29
CA TRP A 111 3.43 -4.91 2.93
C TRP A 111 2.48 -6.11 2.85
N LYS A 112 2.32 -6.86 3.94
CA LYS A 112 1.32 -7.92 4.08
C LYS A 112 -0.01 -7.43 4.64
N HIS A 113 -0.07 -6.22 5.17
CA HIS A 113 -1.27 -5.63 5.77
C HIS A 113 -2.16 -4.88 4.74
N GLY A 114 -1.93 -5.11 3.43
CA GLY A 114 -2.75 -4.56 2.36
C GLY A 114 -3.94 -5.44 1.98
N THR A 115 -4.82 -4.92 1.14
CA THR A 115 -6.02 -5.64 0.67
C THR A 115 -5.74 -6.57 -0.53
N GLU A 116 -4.48 -6.77 -0.92
CA GLU A 116 -4.12 -7.50 -2.14
C GLU A 116 -4.56 -8.97 -2.07
N SER A 117 -4.36 -9.61 -0.92
CA SER A 117 -4.87 -10.98 -0.67
C SER A 117 -6.39 -11.06 -0.87
N CYS A 118 -7.14 -10.04 -0.43
CA CYS A 118 -8.59 -10.01 -0.62
C CYS A 118 -8.95 -9.88 -2.09
N LYS A 119 -8.25 -9.02 -2.86
CA LYS A 119 -8.49 -8.89 -4.30
C LYS A 119 -8.28 -10.20 -5.04
N HIS A 120 -7.21 -10.93 -4.74
CA HIS A 120 -6.97 -12.23 -5.34
C HIS A 120 -8.08 -13.24 -4.99
N ILE A 121 -8.57 -13.25 -3.75
CA ILE A 121 -9.69 -14.11 -3.35
C ILE A 121 -10.94 -13.75 -4.16
N PHE A 122 -11.25 -12.47 -4.32
CA PHE A 122 -12.39 -12.01 -5.12
C PHE A 122 -12.22 -12.31 -6.60
N GLU A 123 -11.02 -12.16 -7.14
CA GLU A 123 -10.70 -12.49 -8.53
C GLU A 123 -10.90 -13.98 -8.80
N VAL A 124 -10.39 -14.85 -7.93
CA VAL A 124 -10.61 -16.30 -8.02
C VAL A 124 -12.09 -16.63 -7.85
N ALA A 125 -12.81 -15.97 -6.94
CA ALA A 125 -14.26 -16.15 -6.81
C ALA A 125 -15.00 -15.80 -8.11
N ARG A 126 -14.58 -14.73 -8.80
CA ARG A 126 -15.15 -14.31 -10.10
C ARG A 126 -14.92 -15.31 -11.22
N GLN A 127 -13.85 -16.10 -11.17
CA GLN A 127 -13.62 -17.18 -12.13
C GLN A 127 -14.65 -18.32 -11.99
N PHE A 128 -15.18 -18.53 -10.78
CA PHE A 128 -16.26 -19.50 -10.55
C PHE A 128 -17.64 -18.91 -10.89
N ARG A 129 -17.90 -17.66 -10.50
CA ARG A 129 -19.11 -16.91 -10.84
C ARG A 129 -18.83 -15.42 -10.93
N SER A 130 -19.19 -14.78 -12.05
CA SER A 130 -18.95 -13.35 -12.28
C SER A 130 -19.64 -12.45 -11.24
N ASP A 131 -20.88 -12.78 -10.90
CA ASP A 131 -21.66 -12.15 -9.84
C ASP A 131 -22.07 -13.23 -8.85
N PHE A 132 -21.76 -13.00 -7.58
CA PHE A 132 -22.07 -13.91 -6.48
C PHE A 132 -22.82 -13.18 -5.37
N THR A 133 -23.78 -13.87 -4.78
CA THR A 133 -24.40 -13.50 -3.52
C THR A 133 -23.52 -13.95 -2.34
N PHE A 134 -23.76 -13.40 -1.14
CA PHE A 134 -22.99 -13.79 0.05
C PHE A 134 -23.02 -15.30 0.32
N LEU A 135 -24.17 -15.95 0.13
CA LEU A 135 -24.33 -17.40 0.29
C LEU A 135 -23.46 -18.18 -0.72
N GLU A 136 -23.39 -17.71 -1.97
CA GLU A 136 -22.58 -18.34 -3.01
C GLU A 136 -21.08 -18.18 -2.71
N ILE A 137 -20.63 -17.06 -2.15
CA ILE A 137 -19.25 -16.91 -1.66
C ILE A 137 -18.94 -17.98 -0.62
N LEU A 138 -19.80 -18.15 0.40
CA LEU A 138 -19.57 -19.13 1.46
C LEU A 138 -19.44 -20.55 0.91
N GLN A 139 -20.20 -20.88 -0.13
CA GLN A 139 -20.11 -22.18 -0.81
C GLN A 139 -18.86 -22.32 -1.69
N ILE A 140 -18.34 -21.21 -2.22
CA ILE A 140 -17.13 -21.17 -3.06
C ILE A 140 -15.85 -21.17 -2.21
N VAL A 141 -15.84 -20.59 -1.00
CA VAL A 141 -14.68 -20.56 -0.08
C VAL A 141 -13.97 -21.92 0.09
N PRO A 142 -14.65 -23.05 0.38
CA PRO A 142 -13.98 -24.35 0.49
C PRO A 142 -13.35 -24.81 -0.84
N LYS A 143 -13.96 -24.48 -1.98
CA LYS A 143 -13.40 -24.78 -3.31
C LYS A 143 -12.15 -23.94 -3.58
N ILE A 144 -12.17 -22.66 -3.23
CA ILE A 144 -11.01 -21.77 -3.30
C ILE A 144 -9.88 -22.29 -2.40
N SER A 145 -10.19 -22.70 -1.17
CA SER A 145 -9.21 -23.29 -0.25
C SER A 145 -8.55 -24.56 -0.83
N GLN A 146 -9.33 -25.43 -1.47
CA GLN A 146 -8.79 -26.62 -2.13
C GLN A 146 -7.92 -26.27 -3.34
N TYR A 147 -8.34 -25.30 -4.16
CA TYR A 147 -7.57 -24.79 -5.29
C TYR A 147 -6.22 -24.20 -4.86
N PHE A 148 -6.19 -23.42 -3.78
CA PHE A 148 -4.92 -22.91 -3.25
C PHE A 148 -4.01 -24.03 -2.73
N ARG A 149 -4.57 -25.06 -2.07
CA ARG A 149 -3.80 -26.23 -1.62
C ARG A 149 -3.19 -27.01 -2.78
N SER A 150 -3.90 -27.18 -3.90
CA SER A 150 -3.34 -27.86 -5.07
C SER A 150 -2.20 -27.07 -5.69
N ILE A 151 -2.37 -25.75 -5.89
CA ILE A 151 -1.29 -24.88 -6.40
C ILE A 151 -0.07 -24.92 -5.48
N GLN A 152 -0.27 -24.83 -4.17
CA GLN A 152 0.83 -24.90 -3.21
C GLN A 152 1.55 -26.25 -3.28
N SER A 153 0.82 -27.36 -3.43
CA SER A 153 1.41 -28.69 -3.57
C SER A 153 2.21 -28.86 -4.87
N GLU A 154 1.69 -28.34 -5.98
CA GLU A 154 2.33 -28.37 -7.29
C GLU A 154 3.59 -27.50 -7.33
N TYR A 155 3.53 -26.30 -6.72
CA TYR A 155 4.70 -25.43 -6.55
C TYR A 155 5.76 -26.02 -5.61
N LEU A 156 5.35 -26.71 -4.53
CA LEU A 156 6.28 -27.42 -3.65
C LEU A 156 6.96 -28.58 -4.37
N LEU A 157 6.23 -29.33 -5.20
CA LEU A 157 6.80 -30.37 -6.06
C LEU A 157 7.80 -29.79 -7.06
N PHE A 158 7.43 -28.72 -7.77
CA PHE A 158 8.30 -28.01 -8.70
C PHE A 158 9.55 -27.40 -8.03
N ARG A 159 9.43 -26.89 -6.80
CA ARG A 159 10.58 -26.41 -6.00
C ARG A 159 11.49 -27.55 -5.55
N LYS A 160 10.95 -28.75 -5.30
CA LYS A 160 11.74 -29.94 -4.96
C LYS A 160 12.60 -30.38 -6.15
N GLU A 161 12.09 -30.24 -7.37
CA GLU A 161 12.83 -30.47 -8.62
C GLU A 161 13.84 -29.35 -8.92
N LYS A 162 13.49 -28.08 -8.64
CA LYS A 162 14.37 -26.92 -8.83
C LYS A 162 15.45 -26.71 -7.77
N LYS A 163 15.59 -27.57 -6.75
CA LYS A 163 16.76 -27.53 -5.85
C LYS A 163 18.10 -27.79 -6.56
N ILE A 164 18.10 -28.02 -7.86
CA ILE A 164 19.29 -28.12 -8.73
C ILE A 164 19.74 -26.76 -9.30
N CYS A 165 18.90 -25.70 -9.34
CA CYS A 165 19.32 -24.37 -9.83
C CYS A 165 18.58 -23.22 -9.11
N GLU A 166 19.36 -22.30 -8.56
CA GLU A 166 18.95 -21.13 -7.78
C GLU A 166 18.02 -20.16 -8.54
N GLY A 167 17.20 -19.42 -7.77
CA GLY A 167 16.68 -18.11 -8.20
C GLY A 167 15.17 -17.90 -8.06
N LYS A 168 14.78 -17.15 -7.01
CA LYS A 168 13.60 -16.26 -6.82
C LYS A 168 12.24 -16.67 -7.43
N TYR A 169 11.22 -16.86 -6.57
CA TYR A 169 9.86 -16.33 -6.77
C TYR A 169 9.16 -16.12 -5.41
N ASN A 170 8.77 -14.86 -5.15
CA ASN A 170 7.86 -14.46 -4.08
C ASN A 170 6.43 -14.78 -4.54
N ILE A 171 5.86 -15.89 -4.10
CA ILE A 171 4.44 -16.20 -4.29
C ILE A 171 3.85 -16.60 -2.94
N LEU A 172 2.69 -15.99 -2.66
CA LEU A 172 1.95 -15.98 -1.40
C LEU A 172 1.94 -17.31 -0.66
N ILE A 173 2.64 -17.35 0.49
CA ILE A 173 2.24 -18.22 1.59
C ILE A 173 1.06 -17.51 2.24
N ILE A 174 -0.13 -17.71 1.70
CA ILE A 174 -1.36 -17.59 2.50
C ILE A 174 -1.32 -18.80 3.42
N ASN A 175 -0.95 -18.56 4.68
CA ASN A 175 -0.99 -19.62 5.68
C ASN A 175 -2.46 -19.98 5.91
N HIS A 176 -2.70 -21.20 6.37
CA HIS A 176 -4.01 -21.70 6.81
C HIS A 176 -4.71 -20.79 7.86
N VAL A 177 -3.97 -19.81 8.41
CA VAL A 177 -4.41 -18.77 9.34
C VAL A 177 -5.19 -17.64 8.63
N ASP A 178 -4.84 -17.24 7.41
CA ASP A 178 -5.46 -16.07 6.76
C ASP A 178 -6.89 -16.35 6.29
N LEU A 179 -7.20 -17.61 5.93
CA LEU A 179 -8.57 -18.05 5.63
C LEU A 179 -9.46 -18.12 6.88
N ASN A 180 -8.88 -18.42 8.05
CA ASN A 180 -9.61 -18.41 9.32
C ASN A 180 -9.87 -16.98 9.81
N ILE A 181 -8.99 -16.01 9.50
CA ILE A 181 -9.22 -14.60 9.82
C ILE A 181 -10.44 -14.05 9.04
N LEU A 182 -10.66 -14.51 7.81
CA LEU A 182 -11.84 -14.19 7.00
C LEU A 182 -13.15 -14.83 7.49
N LEU A 183 -13.08 -15.83 8.38
CA LEU A 183 -14.24 -16.51 8.96
C LEU A 183 -14.59 -16.00 10.36
N PHE A 184 -13.77 -15.12 10.96
CA PHE A 184 -13.97 -14.59 12.31
C PHE A 184 -14.02 -13.05 12.40
N TYR A 185 -14.35 -12.39 11.29
CA TYR A 185 -14.91 -11.03 11.29
C TYR A 185 -16.27 -11.01 10.61
#